data_AF-A0A7V0UKM7-F1
#
_entry.id   AF-A0A7V0UKM7-F1
#
_cell.length_a   1.000
_cell.length_b   1.000
_cell.length_c   1.000
_cell.angle_alpha   90.00
_cell.angle_beta   90.00
_cell.angle_gamma   90.00
#
_symmetry.space_group_name_H-M   'P 1'
#
loop_
_entity.id
_entity.type
_entity.pdbx_description
1 polymer ?
#
loop_
_entity_poly.entity_id
_entity_poly.type
_entity_poly.pdbx_seq_one_letter_code
_entity_poly.pdbx_strand_id
1 'polypeptide(L)'
;MKWEQLRNGELISAAAQAGFEAFVTIDKQLEHQQNLSTLVMPVVIVDGKSNALPALLAFAPFLSDLLASPLDRVLYIVEETGNVLQLKEPRSR
;
A
#
# COMPACT_ATOMS: atom_id res chain seq x y z
N MET A 1 -2.98 12.95 -13.58
CA MET A 1 -3.90 11.90 -14.06
C MET A 1 -5.29 12.19 -13.47
N LYS A 2 -6.39 12.03 -14.20
CA LYS A 2 -7.76 12.37 -13.72
C LYS A 2 -8.31 11.29 -12.79
N TRP A 3 -7.69 11.13 -11.62
CA TRP A 3 -7.90 9.97 -10.74
C TRP A 3 -8.74 10.25 -9.49
N GLU A 4 -9.04 11.51 -9.21
CA GLU A 4 -9.70 11.99 -7.98
C GLU A 4 -11.07 11.37 -7.69
N GLN A 5 -11.75 10.86 -8.71
CA GLN A 5 -13.10 10.28 -8.60
C GLN A 5 -13.11 8.75 -8.65
N LEU A 6 -11.94 8.11 -8.80
CA LEU A 6 -11.84 6.65 -8.90
C LEU A 6 -12.01 6.02 -7.53
N ARG A 7 -12.75 4.91 -7.47
CA ARG A 7 -12.79 4.05 -6.29
C ARG A 7 -11.43 3.37 -6.10
N ASN A 8 -11.09 2.94 -4.88
CA ASN A 8 -9.79 2.31 -4.57
C ASN A 8 -9.37 1.21 -5.57
N GLY A 9 -10.26 0.27 -5.89
CA GLY A 9 -9.95 -0.79 -6.87
C GLY A 9 -9.72 -0.28 -8.30
N GLU A 10 -10.48 0.74 -8.73
CA GLU A 10 -10.32 1.39 -10.05
C GLU A 10 -9.02 2.21 -10.10
N LEU A 11 -8.69 2.90 -9.01
CA LEU A 11 -7.47 3.67 -8.86
C LEU A 11 -6.23 2.77 -8.93
N ILE A 12 -6.22 1.66 -8.19
CA ILE A 12 -5.14 0.66 -8.24
C ILE A 12 -5.01 0.11 -9.66
N SER A 13 -6.13 -0.23 -10.31
CA SER A 13 -6.10 -0.73 -11.69
C SER A 13 -5.58 0.30 -12.68
N ALA A 14 -5.98 1.57 -12.54
CA ALA A 14 -5.50 2.67 -13.38
C ALA A 14 -4.00 2.92 -13.16
N ALA A 15 -3.50 2.81 -11.93
CA ALA A 15 -2.08 2.92 -11.63
C ALA A 15 -1.28 1.78 -12.28
N ALA A 16 -1.74 0.54 -12.16
CA ALA A 16 -1.11 -0.60 -12.83
C ALA A 16 -1.08 -0.42 -14.37
N GLN A 17 -2.19 0.02 -14.98
CA GLN A 17 -2.27 0.29 -16.42
C GLN A 17 -1.37 1.44 -16.88
N ALA A 18 -1.13 2.43 -16.02
CA ALA A 18 -0.21 3.53 -16.27
C ALA A 18 1.27 3.13 -16.10
N GLY A 19 1.56 1.87 -15.74
CA GLY A 19 2.92 1.34 -15.62
C GLY A 19 3.57 1.56 -14.26
N PHE A 20 2.80 1.94 -13.23
CA PHE A 20 3.32 1.98 -11.87
C PHE A 20 3.54 0.56 -11.33
N GLU A 21 4.60 0.41 -10.52
CA GLU A 21 5.01 -0.90 -10.01
C GLU A 21 4.47 -1.17 -8.60
N ALA A 22 4.14 -0.14 -7.81
CA ALA A 22 3.55 -0.25 -6.49
C ALA A 22 2.56 0.89 -6.19
N PHE A 23 1.56 0.60 -5.36
CA PHE A 23 0.60 1.59 -4.85
C PHE A 23 0.81 1.80 -3.36
N VAL A 24 1.36 2.96 -2.97
CA VAL A 24 1.62 3.30 -1.56
C VAL A 24 0.51 4.17 -1.01
N THR A 25 -0.04 3.82 0.15
CA THR A 25 -1.13 4.54 0.81
C THR A 25 -1.00 4.51 2.33
N ILE A 26 -1.73 5.40 2.99
CA ILE A 26 -1.94 5.43 4.46
C ILE A 26 -3.35 4.94 4.85
N ASP A 27 -4.18 4.60 3.86
CA ASP A 27 -5.54 4.12 4.09
C ASP A 27 -5.54 2.67 4.59
N LYS A 28 -5.60 2.53 5.92
CA LYS A 28 -5.64 1.23 6.60
C LYS A 28 -6.93 0.45 6.33
N GLN A 29 -8.01 1.12 5.92
CA GLN A 29 -9.27 0.44 5.64
C GLN A 29 -9.18 -0.37 4.34
N LEU A 30 -8.22 -0.07 3.47
CA LEU A 30 -8.00 -0.79 2.21
C LEU A 30 -7.82 -2.30 2.43
N GLU A 31 -7.17 -2.70 3.54
CA GLU A 31 -7.03 -4.10 3.97
C GLU A 31 -8.37 -4.84 3.99
N HIS A 32 -9.44 -4.19 4.45
CA HIS A 32 -10.77 -4.79 4.56
C HIS A 32 -11.74 -4.38 3.42
N GLN A 33 -11.46 -3.29 2.70
CA GLN A 33 -12.31 -2.79 1.61
C GLN A 33 -11.98 -3.41 0.25
N GLN A 34 -10.76 -3.91 0.04
CA GLN A 34 -10.34 -4.55 -1.20
C GLN A 34 -10.23 -6.07 -1.04
N ASN A 35 -10.50 -6.79 -2.13
CA ASN A 35 -10.22 -8.22 -2.17
C ASN A 35 -8.74 -8.44 -2.49
N LEU A 36 -7.97 -8.76 -1.46
CA LEU A 36 -6.51 -8.92 -1.54
C LEU A 36 -6.08 -10.02 -2.52
N SER A 37 -6.93 -11.05 -2.73
CA SER A 37 -6.67 -12.13 -3.69
C SER A 37 -6.72 -11.67 -5.16
N THR A 38 -7.29 -10.51 -5.43
CA THR A 38 -7.49 -9.97 -6.79
C THR A 38 -6.65 -8.73 -7.09
N LEU A 39 -5.66 -8.42 -6.24
CA LEU A 39 -4.78 -7.29 -6.45
C LEU A 39 -4.01 -7.42 -7.77
N VAL A 40 -4.09 -6.37 -8.59
CA VAL A 40 -3.41 -6.31 -9.89
C VAL A 40 -1.99 -5.77 -9.80
N MET A 41 -1.61 -5.21 -8.64
CA MET A 41 -0.27 -4.70 -8.32
C MET A 41 -0.04 -4.77 -6.80
N PRO A 42 1.22 -4.76 -6.31
CA PRO A 42 1.50 -4.63 -4.88
C PRO A 42 0.92 -3.35 -4.31
N VAL A 43 0.30 -3.47 -3.14
CA VAL A 43 -0.21 -2.34 -2.36
C VAL A 43 0.57 -2.26 -1.06
N VAL A 44 1.04 -1.08 -0.69
CA VAL A 44 1.81 -0.84 0.53
C VAL A 44 1.04 0.13 1.42
N ILE A 45 0.61 -0.33 2.60
CA ILE A 45 0.04 0.52 3.64
C ILE A 45 1.17 0.98 4.57
N VAL A 46 1.27 2.29 4.76
CA VAL A 46 2.10 2.91 5.79
C VAL A 46 1.27 3.00 7.07
N ASP A 47 1.58 2.16 8.07
CA ASP A 47 0.84 2.07 9.32
C ASP A 47 1.30 3.15 10.32
N GLY A 48 1.14 4.41 9.92
CA GLY A 48 1.44 5.58 10.73
C GLY A 48 0.32 5.95 11.71
N LYS A 49 0.68 6.58 12.83
CA LYS A 49 -0.30 7.17 13.78
C LYS A 49 -0.92 8.48 13.26
N SER A 50 -0.32 9.09 12.25
CA SER A 50 -0.76 10.35 11.63
C SER A 50 -0.43 10.35 10.14
N ASN A 51 -1.24 11.06 9.36
CA ASN A 51 -0.98 11.36 7.95
C ASN A 51 -0.13 12.62 7.73
N ALA A 52 0.26 13.31 8.81
CA ALA A 52 1.13 14.46 8.72
C ALA A 52 2.51 14.03 8.25
N LEU A 53 3.11 14.82 7.34
CA LEU A 53 4.40 14.53 6.74
C LEU A 53 5.50 14.16 7.76
N PRO A 54 5.66 14.85 8.92
CA PRO A 54 6.68 14.47 9.89
C PRO A 54 6.56 13.03 10.41
N ALA A 55 5.32 12.54 10.60
CA ALA A 55 5.09 11.16 11.03
C ALA A 55 5.40 10.16 9.91
N LEU A 56 5.12 10.52 8.66
CA LEU A 56 5.37 9.66 7.50
C LEU A 56 6.86 9.59 7.13
N LEU A 57 7.65 10.63 7.39
CA LEU A 57 9.08 10.66 7.10
C LEU A 57 9.86 9.54 7.81
N ALA A 58 9.41 9.11 8.99
CA ALA A 58 10.03 8.01 9.72
C ALA A 58 9.97 6.67 8.96
N PHE A 59 9.03 6.51 8.02
CA PHE A 59 8.86 5.30 7.21
C PHE A 59 9.70 5.31 5.92
N ALA A 60 10.28 6.45 5.55
CA ALA A 60 11.08 6.58 4.32
C ALA A 60 12.20 5.52 4.17
N PRO A 61 13.02 5.21 5.20
CA PRO A 61 14.02 4.14 5.06
C PRO A 61 13.38 2.77 4.80
N PHE A 62 12.32 2.43 5.54
CA PHE A 62 11.65 1.13 5.39
C PHE A 62 10.98 0.96 4.02
N LEU A 63 10.37 2.02 3.50
CA LEU A 63 9.82 2.04 2.15
C LEU A 63 10.91 1.93 1.09
N SER A 64 12.05 2.59 1.28
CA SER A 64 13.18 2.52 0.34
C SER A 64 13.75 1.10 0.27
N ASP A 65 13.93 0.45 1.42
CA ASP A 65 14.42 -0.92 1.50
C ASP A 65 13.42 -1.91 0.88
N LEU A 66 12.13 -1.77 1.17
CA LEU A 66 11.08 -2.61 0.59
C LEU A 66 11.01 -2.48 -0.93
N LEU A 67 11.05 -1.24 -1.43
CA LEU A 67 10.93 -0.92 -2.86
C LEU A 67 12.23 -1.12 -3.64
N ALA A 68 13.34 -1.45 -2.99
CA ALA A 68 14.62 -1.74 -3.64
C ALA A 68 14.62 -3.05 -4.45
N SER A 69 13.59 -3.88 -4.29
CA SER A 69 13.41 -5.15 -5.01
C SER A 69 11.98 -5.31 -5.55
N PRO A 70 11.78 -6.13 -6.60
CA PRO A 70 10.44 -6.44 -7.09
C PRO A 70 9.55 -7.03 -5.99
N LEU A 71 8.30 -6.59 -5.94
CA LEU A 71 7.31 -7.02 -4.95
C LEU A 71 6.28 -7.99 -5.55
N ASP A 72 5.74 -8.87 -4.72
CA ASP A 72 4.62 -9.73 -5.07
C ASP A 72 3.31 -8.94 -5.08
N ARG A 73 2.32 -9.38 -5.85
CA ARG A 73 0.98 -8.75 -5.91
C ARG A 73 0.13 -9.09 -4.70
N VAL A 74 0.50 -8.51 -3.56
CA VAL A 74 -0.14 -8.69 -2.27
C VAL A 74 -0.18 -7.37 -1.53
N LEU A 75 -0.80 -7.37 -0.35
CA LEU A 75 -0.78 -6.23 0.54
C LEU A 75 0.43 -6.30 1.47
N TYR A 76 1.23 -5.24 1.48
CA TYR A 76 2.28 -5.01 2.46
C TYR A 76 1.80 -4.00 3.50
N ILE A 77 2.14 -4.21 4.76
CA ILE A 77 1.93 -3.23 5.83
C ILE A 77 3.28 -2.93 6.46
N VAL A 78 3.70 -1.67 6.38
CA VAL A 78 4.95 -1.19 6.98
C VAL A 78 4.59 -0.52 8.30
N GLU A 79 5.05 -1.11 9.40
CA GLU A 79 4.82 -0.62 10.76
C GLU A 79 5.89 0.39 11.18
N GLU A 80 5.58 1.23 12.17
CA GLU A 80 6.51 2.26 12.69
C GLU A 80 7.80 1.66 13.27
N THR A 81 7.78 0.39 13.64
CA THR A 81 8.94 -0.39 14.12
C THR A 81 9.90 -0.82 13.00
N GLY A 82 9.51 -0.64 11.73
CA GLY A 82 10.22 -1.16 10.57
C GLY A 82 9.85 -2.61 10.20
N ASN A 83 8.94 -3.23 10.95
CA ASN A 83 8.39 -4.52 10.59
C ASN A 83 7.51 -4.40 9.32
N VAL A 84 7.61 -5.39 8.43
CA VAL A 84 6.83 -5.45 7.20
C VAL A 84 6.01 -6.74 7.20
N LEU A 85 4.69 -6.60 7.25
CA LEU A 85 3.76 -7.71 7.10
C LEU A 85 3.40 -7.89 5.63
N GLN A 86 3.22 -9.15 5.21
CA GLN A 86 2.76 -9.50 3.86
C GLN A 86 1.44 -10.28 3.99
N LEU A 87 0.36 -9.73 3.45
CA LEU A 87 -1.00 -10.24 3.61
C LEU A 87 -1.59 -10.64 2.25
N LYS A 88 -2.03 -11.91 2.17
CA LYS A 88 -2.85 -12.42 1.06
C LYS A 88 -4.35 -12.40 1.39
N GLU A 89 -4.67 -12.31 2.68
CA GLU A 89 -6.02 -12.21 3.23
C GLU A 89 -6.02 -11.16 4.35
N PRO A 90 -7.15 -10.45 4.58
CA PRO A 90 -7.24 -9.47 5.65
C PRO A 90 -6.99 -10.11 7.02
N ARG A 91 -6.38 -9.37 7.95
CA ARG A 91 -6.26 -9.83 9.34
C ARG A 91 -7.64 -9.91 9.99
N SER A 92 -7.77 -10.81 10.96
CA SER A 92 -8.93 -10.83 11.85
C SER A 92 -9.05 -9.49 12.59
N ARG A 93 -10.29 -9.04 12.77
CA ARG A 93 -10.61 -7.84 13.57
C ARG A 93 -10.46 -8.08 15.07
#